data_AF-A0A947JEQ2-F1
#
_entry.id   AF-A0A947JEQ2-F1
#
_cell.length_a   1.000
_cell.length_b   1.000
_cell.length_c   1.000
_cell.angle_alpha   90.00
_cell.angle_beta   90.00
_cell.angle_gamma   90.00
#
_symmetry.space_group_name_H-M   'P 1'
#
loop_
_entity.id
_entity.type
_entity.pdbx_description
1 polymer ?
#
loop_
_entity_poly.entity_id
_entity_poly.type
_entity_poly.pdbx_seq_one_letter_code
_entity_poly.pdbx_strand_id
1 'polypeptide(L)' 'MTKKKYYKTKIDALKSRNKGDRIYYDANEEAYYIVAPVKRQFWRI' A
#
# COMPACT_ATOMS: atom_id res chain seq x y z
N MET A 1 -7.95 -1.98 14.47
CA MET A 1 -6.59 -1.77 13.93
C MET A 1 -6.49 -2.44 12.57
N THR A 2 -6.37 -1.66 11.49
CA THR A 2 -6.18 -2.20 10.14
C THR A 2 -4.75 -2.74 10.03
N LYS A 3 -4.58 -4.07 10.08
CA LYS A 3 -3.26 -4.70 9.90
C LYS A 3 -2.75 -4.33 8.50
N LYS A 4 -1.60 -3.67 8.43
CA LYS A 4 -0.89 -3.44 7.17
C LYS A 4 -0.55 -4.81 6.55
N LYS A 5 -0.79 -4.95 5.25
CA LYS A 5 -0.39 -6.15 4.50
C LYS A 5 1.03 -5.94 3.97
N TYR A 6 1.92 -6.86 4.32
CA TYR A 6 3.30 -6.87 3.87
C TYR A 6 3.52 -8.02 2.86
N TYR A 7 4.43 -7.80 1.93
CA TYR A 7 4.75 -8.66 0.81
C TYR A 7 6.26 -8.90 0.78
N LYS A 8 6.67 -10.16 0.64
CA LYS A 8 8.09 -10.53 0.64
C LYS A 8 8.85 -10.01 -0.58
N THR A 9 8.16 -9.80 -1.70
CA THR A 9 8.78 -9.33 -2.95
C THR A 9 8.03 -8.14 -3.54
N LYS A 10 8.77 -7.31 -4.28
CA LYS A 10 8.18 -6.19 -5.05
C LYS A 10 7.17 -6.68 -6.09
N ILE A 11 7.40 -7.87 -6.66
CA ILE A 11 6.53 -8.46 -7.68
C ILE A 11 5.18 -8.83 -7.07
N ASP A 12 5.14 -9.43 -5.88
CA ASP A 12 3.88 -9.76 -5.20
C ASP A 12 3.09 -8.51 -4.82
N ALA A 13 3.80 -7.47 -4.34
CA ALA A 13 3.18 -6.17 -4.08
C ALA A 13 2.60 -5.57 -5.36
N LEU A 14 3.28 -5.68 -6.51
CA LEU A 14 2.80 -5.17 -7.80
C LEU A 14 1.56 -5.93 -8.30
N LYS A 15 1.52 -7.27 -8.16
CA LYS A 15 0.36 -8.08 -8.52
C LYS A 15 -0.87 -7.74 -7.68
N SER A 16 -0.66 -7.39 -6.42
CA SER A 16 -1.72 -7.06 -5.47
C SER A 16 -2.12 -5.58 -5.47
N ARG A 17 -1.43 -4.74 -6.24
CA ARG A 17 -1.60 -3.28 -6.26
C ARG A 17 -2.83 -2.89 -7.07
N ASN A 18 -3.72 -2.07 -6.51
CA ASN A 18 -4.78 -1.44 -7.30
C ASN A 18 -4.27 -0.19 -8.02
N LYS A 19 -4.97 0.23 -9.08
CA LYS A 19 -4.61 1.43 -9.84
C LYS A 19 -4.64 2.67 -8.94
N GLY A 20 -3.49 3.31 -8.78
CA GLY A 20 -3.32 4.52 -7.96
C GLY A 20 -2.64 4.27 -6.60
N ASP A 21 -2.49 3.01 -6.19
CA ASP A 21 -1.78 2.66 -4.97
C ASP A 21 -0.26 2.85 -5.12
N ARG A 22 0.41 3.15 -4.01
CA ARG A 22 1.87 3.29 -3.94
C ARG A 22 2.48 2.11 -3.20
N ILE A 23 3.63 1.63 -3.67
CA ILE A 23 4.39 0.55 -3.03
C ILE A 23 5.61 1.16 -2.35
N TYR A 24 5.82 0.80 -1.09
CA TYR A 24 6.97 1.18 -0.30
C TYR A 24 7.70 -0.06 0.19
N TYR A 25 8.98 0.10 0.51
CA TYR A 25 9.81 -0.93 1.14
C TYR A 25 10.07 -0.53 2.59
N ASP A 26 9.80 -1.44 3.52
CA ASP A 26 10.13 -1.29 4.93
C ASP A 26 11.43 -2.07 5.21
N ALA A 27 12.46 -1.35 5.68
CA ALA A 27 13.75 -1.95 5.96
C ALA A 27 13.79 -2.74 7.28
N ASN A 28 12.86 -2.51 8.22
CA ASN A 28 12.83 -3.22 9.49
C ASN A 28 12.19 -4.60 9.35
N GLU A 29 11.15 -4.69 8.52
CA GLU A 29 10.46 -5.97 8.23
C GLU A 29 10.97 -6.64 6.95
N GLU A 30 11.95 -6.03 6.27
CA GLU A 30 12.50 -6.47 4.97
C GLU A 30 11.40 -6.83 3.95
N ALA A 31 10.35 -6.00 3.91
CA ALA A 31 9.13 -6.31 3.18
C ALA A 31 8.55 -5.08 2.47
N TYR A 32 7.78 -5.35 1.42
CA TYR A 32 7.04 -4.33 0.68
C TYR A 32 5.63 -4.19 1.22
N TYR A 33 5.10 -2.97 1.23
CA TYR A 33 3.69 -2.74 1.60
C TYR A 33 3.04 -1.75 0.64
N ILE A 34 1.72 -1.85 0.53
CA ILE A 34 0.91 -1.05 -0.38
C ILE A 34 0.16 0.00 0.43
N VAL A 35 0.27 1.26 0.01
CA VAL A 35 -0.46 2.39 0.56
C VAL A 35 -1.48 2.85 -0.45
N ALA A 36 -2.76 2.69 -0.09
CA ALA A 36 -3.84 3.26 -0.86
C ALA A 36 -3.81 4.78 -0.74
N PRO A 37 -4.03 5.52 -1.85
CA PRO A 37 -4.14 6.96 -1.77
C PRO A 37 -5.34 7.29 -0.91
N VAL A 38 -5.15 8.17 0.09
CA VAL A 38 -6.27 8.72 0.83
C VAL A 38 -7.07 9.54 -0.18
N LYS A 39 -8.21 8.99 -0.63
CA LYS A 39 -9.17 9.78 -1.42
C LYS A 39 -9.50 10.96 -0.54
N ARG A 40 -9.10 12.16 -0.96
CA ARG A 40 -9.49 13.42 -0.33
C ARG A 40 -11.01 13.35 -0.26
N GLN A 41 -11.54 13.17 0.95
CA GLN A 41 -12.97 13.18 1.18
C GLN A 41 -13.37 14.60 0.80
N PHE A 42 -13.87 14.77 -0.43
CA PHE A 42 -14.55 16.01 -0.81
C PHE A 42 -15.74 16.05 0.12
N TRP A 43 -15.59 16.79 1.21
CA TRP A 43 -16.71 17.18 2.03
C TRP A 43 -17.72 17.78 1.06
N ARG A 44 -18.89 17.12 0.99
CA ARG A 44 -20.12 17.64 0.38
C ARG A 44 -20.21 19.12 0.76
N ILE A 45 -19.98 19.99 -0.22
CA ILE A 45 -20.51 21.36 -0.20
C ILE A 45 -21.93 21.25 -0.75
#